data_AF-A0A1Z1WQ74-F1
#
_entry.id   AF-A0A1Z1WQ74-F1
#
_cell.length_a   1.000
_cell.length_b   1.000
_cell.length_c   1.000
_cell.angle_alpha   90.00
_cell.angle_beta   90.00
_cell.angle_gamma   90.00
#
_symmetry.space_group_name_H-M   'P 1'
#
loop_
_entity.id
_entity.type
_entity.pdbx_description
1 polymer ?
#
loop_
_entity_poly.entity_id
_entity_poly.type
_entity_poly.pdbx_seq_one_letter_code
_entity_poly.pdbx_strand_id
1 'polypeptide(L)'
;MAEADAAGVPVPSSVRLVLLRMTDALAAVVDNRLRPPRQGDADDGHGLVVDGGGTDRWGSLLATGEAVFGRLDWWPAVTGTDVRTPLLAALLRPYGKKGSTPTVTRPARRPGHFSDAGLTILRGPEEIWCRCDGGPHGFLSIAAHGHADALSLEVRHDGVDVLADPGTYCYHGQPAWRGYFRSTLAHNTLELDGSDQSVSGGPFLWTRHARSRVLVADTADVSAGGTALWSAEHDGYQRSVHRRRVELVAAAKELRVVDEVLGALGPRRDVRLAFHLGPAIAVDLVGNWAVLTWTREGEVRSAVLDLPGQLNWRAHRGESDPPLGWYSPGFGRKEPATTLVGTGFTDGTASSAEFATVLRFCG
;
A
#
# COMPACT_ATOMS: atom_id res chain seq x y z
N MET A 1 11.22 -21.46 16.48
CA MET A 1 10.69 -22.84 16.44
C MET A 1 11.83 -23.85 16.37
N ALA A 2 12.74 -23.76 15.38
CA ALA A 2 13.88 -24.67 15.26
C ALA A 2 14.74 -24.72 16.53
N GLU A 3 15.17 -23.55 17.02
CA GLU A 3 15.93 -23.46 18.29
C GLU A 3 15.19 -24.04 19.49
N ALA A 4 13.88 -23.82 19.59
CA ALA A 4 13.07 -24.35 20.67
C ALA A 4 12.93 -25.88 20.56
N ASP A 5 12.72 -26.40 19.36
CA ASP A 5 12.65 -27.84 19.08
C ASP A 5 14.02 -28.50 19.37
N ALA A 6 15.14 -27.84 19.02
CA ALA A 6 16.50 -28.30 19.31
C ALA A 6 16.83 -28.27 20.81
N ALA A 7 16.37 -27.25 21.53
CA ALA A 7 16.55 -27.11 22.98
C ALA A 7 15.52 -27.89 23.82
N GLY A 8 14.56 -28.58 23.18
CA GLY A 8 13.47 -29.28 23.89
C GLY A 8 12.49 -28.34 24.62
N VAL A 9 12.46 -27.06 24.24
CA VAL A 9 11.59 -26.04 24.85
C VAL A 9 10.23 -26.03 24.14
N PRO A 10 9.12 -26.22 24.86
CA PRO A 10 7.80 -26.19 24.25
C PRO A 10 7.45 -24.78 23.75
N VAL A 11 7.12 -24.66 22.46
CA VAL A 11 6.58 -23.43 21.88
C VAL A 11 5.05 -23.42 22.06
N PRO A 12 4.45 -22.36 22.62
CA PRO A 12 3.00 -22.26 22.73
C PRO A 12 2.31 -22.43 21.37
N SER A 13 1.21 -23.17 21.33
CA SER A 13 0.44 -23.40 20.09
C SER A 13 -0.06 -22.10 19.46
N SER A 14 -0.33 -21.08 20.27
CA SER A 14 -0.71 -19.74 19.83
C SER A 14 0.35 -19.08 18.94
N VAL A 15 1.65 -19.27 19.22
CA VAL A 15 2.74 -18.71 18.41
C VAL A 15 2.75 -19.34 17.01
N ARG A 16 2.61 -20.67 16.93
CA ARG A 16 2.56 -21.38 15.64
C ARG A 16 1.34 -20.96 14.83
N LEU A 17 0.21 -20.76 15.49
CA LEU A 17 -1.02 -20.28 14.87
C LEU A 17 -0.87 -18.85 14.30
N VAL A 18 -0.24 -17.94 15.04
CA VAL A 18 0.02 -16.59 14.56
C VAL A 18 0.92 -16.61 13.33
N LEU A 19 2.01 -17.38 13.35
CA LEU A 19 2.92 -17.50 12.19
C LEU A 19 2.21 -18.10 10.96
N LEU A 20 1.34 -19.09 11.16
CA LEU A 20 0.52 -19.64 10.09
C LEU A 20 -0.40 -18.57 9.47
N ARG A 21 -1.13 -17.83 10.32
CA ARG A 21 -2.03 -16.74 9.86
C ARG A 21 -1.25 -15.62 9.17
N MET A 22 -0.07 -15.27 9.69
CA MET A 22 0.81 -14.30 9.05
C MET A 22 1.21 -14.78 7.65
N THR A 23 1.60 -16.04 7.51
CA THR A 23 1.98 -16.62 6.22
C THR A 23 0.83 -16.59 5.20
N ASP A 24 -0.38 -16.96 5.64
CA ASP A 24 -1.58 -16.83 4.80
C ASP A 24 -1.83 -15.36 4.41
N ALA A 25 -1.64 -14.40 5.33
CA ALA A 25 -1.76 -12.98 5.02
C ALA A 25 -0.68 -12.50 4.03
N LEU A 26 0.58 -12.92 4.16
CA LEU A 26 1.66 -12.60 3.21
C LEU A 26 1.27 -13.05 1.80
N ALA A 27 0.81 -14.30 1.65
CA ALA A 27 0.37 -14.85 0.36
C ALA A 27 -0.82 -14.05 -0.21
N ALA A 28 -1.70 -13.61 0.66
CA ALA A 28 -2.92 -12.93 0.29
C ALA A 28 -2.71 -11.47 -0.14
N VAL A 29 -1.68 -10.76 0.34
CA VAL A 29 -1.50 -9.32 0.03
C VAL A 29 -0.68 -9.04 -1.22
N VAL A 30 0.26 -9.90 -1.59
CA VAL A 30 1.20 -9.64 -2.70
C VAL A 30 0.53 -9.47 -4.07
N ASP A 31 1.20 -8.78 -4.99
CA ASP A 31 0.85 -8.73 -6.40
C ASP A 31 1.24 -10.04 -7.14
N ASN A 32 1.06 -10.08 -8.46
CA ASN A 32 1.40 -11.21 -9.32
C ASN A 32 2.91 -11.46 -9.47
N ARG A 33 3.75 -10.57 -8.93
CA ARG A 33 5.21 -10.69 -8.89
C ARG A 33 5.74 -10.86 -7.47
N LEU A 34 4.87 -11.29 -6.54
CA LEU A 34 5.19 -11.51 -5.12
C LEU A 34 5.60 -10.24 -4.35
N ARG A 35 5.36 -9.05 -4.92
CA ARG A 35 5.73 -7.79 -4.26
C ARG A 35 4.64 -7.38 -3.28
N PRO A 36 4.98 -7.05 -2.02
CA PRO A 36 4.00 -6.62 -1.02
C PRO A 36 3.53 -5.18 -1.26
N PRO A 37 2.50 -4.70 -0.53
CA PRO A 37 2.32 -3.27 -0.28
C PRO A 37 3.55 -2.63 0.34
N ARG A 38 3.77 -1.33 0.10
CA ARG A 38 4.89 -0.55 0.61
C ARG A 38 4.44 0.36 1.76
N GLN A 39 3.87 -0.23 2.80
CA GLN A 39 3.36 0.51 3.96
C GLN A 39 4.49 0.95 4.89
N GLY A 40 4.54 2.25 5.19
CA GLY A 40 5.38 2.82 6.23
C GLY A 40 6.87 2.61 6.00
N ASP A 41 7.60 2.29 7.07
CA ASP A 41 9.04 2.11 6.99
C ASP A 41 9.47 0.70 6.52
N ALA A 42 10.44 0.66 5.61
CA ALA A 42 11.25 -0.52 5.28
C ALA A 42 12.73 -0.13 5.23
N ASP A 43 13.59 -0.88 5.93
CA ASP A 43 15.03 -0.62 6.07
C ASP A 43 15.94 -1.55 5.27
N ASP A 44 15.35 -2.48 4.51
CA ASP A 44 16.08 -3.55 3.82
C ASP A 44 17.06 -4.32 4.74
N GLY A 45 16.78 -4.36 6.06
CA GLY A 45 17.71 -4.88 7.06
C GLY A 45 17.91 -6.39 6.98
N HIS A 46 19.17 -6.83 7.07
CA HIS A 46 19.57 -8.23 7.16
C HIS A 46 20.49 -8.47 8.35
N GLY A 47 20.14 -9.41 9.23
CA GLY A 47 21.03 -9.84 10.32
C GLY A 47 22.16 -10.76 9.84
N LEU A 48 21.89 -11.59 8.83
CA LEU A 48 22.86 -12.42 8.15
C LEU A 48 22.48 -12.51 6.66
N VAL A 49 23.43 -12.25 5.78
CA VAL A 49 23.24 -12.38 4.33
C VAL A 49 23.69 -13.77 3.92
N VAL A 50 22.73 -14.66 3.70
CA VAL A 50 22.96 -16.05 3.24
C VAL A 50 22.62 -16.26 1.77
N ASP A 51 21.83 -15.34 1.21
CA ASP A 51 21.39 -15.36 -0.18
C ASP A 51 22.12 -14.28 -0.98
N GLY A 52 22.20 -14.47 -2.30
CA GLY A 52 22.79 -13.48 -3.20
C GLY A 52 21.89 -12.27 -3.43
N GLY A 53 22.44 -11.24 -4.10
CA GLY A 53 21.64 -10.13 -4.59
C GLY A 53 20.55 -10.61 -5.56
N GLY A 54 19.36 -10.03 -5.48
CA GLY A 54 18.22 -10.39 -6.33
C GLY A 54 17.32 -11.51 -5.81
N THR A 55 17.63 -12.11 -4.66
CA THR A 55 16.71 -13.04 -4.00
C THR A 55 15.48 -12.29 -3.51
N ASP A 56 14.30 -12.73 -3.95
CA ASP A 56 13.04 -12.17 -3.50
C ASP A 56 12.72 -12.61 -2.06
N ARG A 57 12.83 -11.66 -1.13
CA ARG A 57 12.54 -11.87 0.29
C ARG A 57 11.13 -12.40 0.51
N TRP A 58 10.15 -11.94 -0.26
CA TRP A 58 8.76 -12.32 -0.07
C TRP A 58 8.47 -13.72 -0.60
N GLY A 59 8.98 -14.05 -1.79
CA GLY A 59 9.02 -15.42 -2.30
C GLY A 59 9.68 -16.38 -1.31
N SER A 60 10.81 -16.01 -0.71
CA SER A 60 11.48 -16.82 0.32
C SER A 60 10.62 -17.06 1.56
N LEU A 61 9.96 -16.03 2.08
CA LEU A 61 9.02 -16.15 3.22
C LEU A 61 7.83 -17.07 2.88
N LEU A 62 7.31 -17.00 1.65
CA LEU A 62 6.23 -17.85 1.19
C LEU A 62 6.67 -19.31 1.01
N ALA A 63 7.85 -19.54 0.43
CA ALA A 63 8.43 -20.88 0.29
C ALA A 63 8.70 -21.52 1.66
N THR A 64 9.25 -20.76 2.61
CA THR A 64 9.40 -21.18 4.00
C THR A 64 8.04 -21.49 4.63
N GLY A 65 7.07 -20.62 4.42
CA GLY A 65 5.70 -20.80 4.88
C GLY A 65 5.04 -22.09 4.38
N GLU A 66 5.23 -22.41 3.09
CA GLU A 66 4.76 -23.65 2.49
C GLU A 66 5.43 -24.87 3.11
N ALA A 67 6.75 -24.86 3.25
CA ALA A 67 7.50 -25.97 3.82
C ALA A 67 7.07 -26.26 5.27
N VAL A 68 6.70 -25.22 6.02
CA VAL A 68 6.35 -25.34 7.44
C VAL A 68 4.85 -25.58 7.67
N PHE A 69 3.96 -24.89 6.95
CA PHE A 69 2.50 -24.88 7.23
C PHE A 69 1.64 -25.48 6.11
N GLY A 70 2.24 -25.80 4.96
CA GLY A 70 1.54 -26.23 3.75
C GLY A 70 0.87 -25.05 3.02
N ARG A 71 0.97 -25.05 1.69
CA ARG A 71 0.30 -24.04 0.85
C ARG A 71 -1.21 -24.27 0.77
N LEU A 72 -1.94 -23.20 0.46
CA LEU A 72 -3.34 -23.28 0.02
C LEU A 72 -3.41 -23.12 -1.49
N ASP A 73 -4.48 -23.60 -2.10
CA ASP A 73 -4.68 -23.58 -3.56
C ASP A 73 -4.63 -22.17 -4.15
N TRP A 74 -5.06 -21.17 -3.38
CA TRP A 74 -5.08 -19.76 -3.80
C TRP A 74 -3.75 -19.03 -3.56
N TRP A 75 -2.77 -19.65 -2.90
CA TRP A 75 -1.46 -19.02 -2.72
C TRP A 75 -0.81 -18.77 -4.08
N PRO A 76 -0.10 -17.64 -4.25
CA PRO A 76 0.62 -17.38 -5.48
C PRO A 76 1.71 -18.43 -5.69
N ALA A 77 2.05 -18.68 -6.96
CA ALA A 77 3.19 -19.50 -7.31
C ALA A 77 4.48 -18.79 -6.88
N VAL A 78 5.36 -19.50 -6.17
CA VAL A 78 6.70 -19.01 -5.85
C VAL A 78 7.65 -19.54 -6.91
N THR A 79 8.23 -18.65 -7.70
CA THR A 79 9.09 -19.00 -8.84
C THR A 79 10.59 -18.89 -8.53
N GLY A 80 10.94 -18.15 -7.49
CA GLY A 80 12.31 -17.99 -7.02
C GLY A 80 12.75 -19.11 -6.07
N THR A 81 14.06 -19.33 -5.98
CA THR A 81 14.69 -20.20 -4.99
C THR A 81 15.63 -19.39 -4.11
N ASP A 82 15.87 -19.89 -2.90
CA ASP A 82 16.78 -19.30 -1.94
C ASP A 82 17.45 -20.41 -1.11
N VAL A 83 18.57 -20.07 -0.46
CA VAL A 83 19.36 -21.00 0.36
C VAL A 83 18.78 -21.11 1.77
N ARG A 84 18.15 -20.05 2.26
CA ARG A 84 17.62 -19.96 3.63
C ARG A 84 16.48 -20.95 3.90
N THR A 85 15.55 -21.08 2.96
CA THR A 85 14.35 -21.90 3.04
C THR A 85 14.70 -23.38 3.26
N PRO A 86 15.52 -24.04 2.42
CA PRO A 86 15.89 -25.43 2.66
C PRO A 86 16.70 -25.61 3.96
N LEU A 87 17.60 -24.68 4.30
CA LEU A 87 18.35 -24.73 5.57
C LEU A 87 17.42 -24.66 6.79
N LEU A 88 16.47 -23.72 6.79
CA LEU A 88 15.52 -23.56 7.89
C LEU A 88 14.51 -24.71 7.95
N ALA A 89 13.99 -25.14 6.80
CA ALA A 89 13.03 -26.24 6.72
C ALA A 89 13.62 -27.57 7.20
N ALA A 90 14.91 -27.82 6.95
CA ALA A 90 15.61 -29.00 7.46
C ALA A 90 15.69 -29.05 9.00
N LEU A 91 15.60 -27.90 9.67
CA LEU A 91 15.66 -27.78 11.13
C LEU A 91 14.28 -27.75 11.79
N LEU A 92 13.20 -27.71 11.01
CA LEU A 92 11.83 -27.58 11.50
C LEU A 92 11.03 -28.85 11.26
N ARG A 93 10.17 -29.18 12.21
CA ARG A 93 9.11 -30.18 11.97
C ARG A 93 7.92 -29.48 11.31
N PRO A 94 7.43 -29.97 10.16
CA PRO A 94 6.23 -29.45 9.54
C PRO A 94 5.05 -29.43 10.52
N TYR A 95 4.31 -28.33 10.49
CA TYR A 95 3.11 -28.15 11.29
C TYR A 95 1.94 -28.90 10.63
N GLY A 96 1.37 -29.84 11.38
CA GLY A 96 0.36 -30.75 10.84
C GLY A 96 1.01 -31.93 10.11
N LYS A 97 1.14 -33.08 10.78
CA LYS A 97 1.50 -34.33 10.08
C LYS A 97 0.34 -34.76 9.19
N LYS A 98 0.61 -35.57 8.15
CA LYS A 98 -0.45 -36.35 7.46
C LYS A 98 -1.35 -37.02 8.51
N GLY A 99 -2.61 -36.61 8.56
CA GLY A 99 -3.61 -37.13 9.50
C GLY A 99 -3.94 -36.24 10.72
N SER A 100 -3.28 -35.10 10.92
CA SER A 100 -3.70 -34.11 11.94
C SER A 100 -4.34 -32.90 11.27
N THR A 101 -5.63 -32.71 11.50
CA THR A 101 -6.37 -31.50 11.08
C THR A 101 -5.76 -30.29 11.77
N PRO A 102 -5.46 -29.19 11.04
CA PRO A 102 -5.11 -27.93 11.68
C PRO A 102 -6.21 -27.57 12.69
N THR A 103 -5.83 -27.19 13.92
CA THR A 103 -6.77 -26.76 14.97
C THR A 103 -7.54 -25.50 14.61
N VAL A 104 -7.24 -24.86 13.47
CA VAL A 104 -7.85 -23.62 13.01
C VAL A 104 -8.18 -23.68 11.52
N THR A 105 -9.37 -23.18 11.20
CA THR A 105 -9.85 -22.99 9.83
C THR A 105 -9.02 -21.92 9.13
N ARG A 106 -8.35 -22.31 8.04
CA ARG A 106 -7.67 -21.39 7.12
C ARG A 106 -8.65 -20.83 6.09
N PRO A 107 -8.40 -19.65 5.49
CA PRO A 107 -9.29 -19.10 4.48
C PRO A 107 -9.44 -20.03 3.27
N ALA A 108 -10.67 -20.35 2.89
CA ALA A 108 -10.94 -21.19 1.71
C ALA A 108 -10.66 -20.45 0.38
N ARG A 109 -10.63 -19.12 0.41
CA ARG A 109 -10.31 -18.24 -0.72
C ARG A 109 -9.32 -17.18 -0.28
N ARG A 110 -8.62 -16.60 -1.24
CA ARG A 110 -7.68 -15.49 -1.01
C ARG A 110 -8.41 -14.31 -0.35
N PRO A 111 -8.09 -13.92 0.89
CA PRO A 111 -8.67 -12.75 1.51
C PRO A 111 -8.28 -11.47 0.78
N GLY A 112 -9.25 -10.57 0.58
CA GLY A 112 -9.01 -9.21 0.09
C GLY A 112 -9.01 -8.15 1.18
N HIS A 113 -9.51 -8.45 2.38
CA HIS A 113 -9.63 -7.47 3.47
C HIS A 113 -9.10 -8.03 4.80
N PHE A 114 -8.34 -7.21 5.51
CA PHE A 114 -7.76 -7.51 6.82
C PHE A 114 -8.22 -6.43 7.82
N SER A 115 -9.31 -6.70 8.54
CA SER A 115 -9.99 -5.72 9.39
C SER A 115 -9.09 -5.10 10.45
N ASP A 116 -8.28 -5.91 11.12
CA ASP A 116 -7.42 -5.45 12.23
C ASP A 116 -6.29 -4.54 11.74
N ALA A 117 -5.84 -4.76 10.50
CA ALA A 117 -4.85 -3.93 9.84
C ALA A 117 -5.48 -2.76 9.06
N GLY A 118 -6.81 -2.77 8.87
CA GLY A 118 -7.54 -1.92 7.92
C GLY A 118 -6.99 -1.94 6.49
N LEU A 119 -6.29 -3.01 6.11
CA LEU A 119 -5.69 -3.18 4.79
C LEU A 119 -6.69 -3.86 3.86
N THR A 120 -6.95 -3.25 2.69
CA THR A 120 -7.81 -3.84 1.67
C THR A 120 -7.08 -3.90 0.34
N ILE A 121 -7.18 -5.05 -0.34
CA ILE A 121 -6.64 -5.28 -1.68
C ILE A 121 -7.80 -5.56 -2.63
N LEU A 122 -8.03 -4.63 -3.55
CA LEU A 122 -8.93 -4.81 -4.69
C LEU A 122 -8.11 -5.40 -5.84
N ARG A 123 -8.68 -6.40 -6.51
CA ARG A 123 -8.05 -7.06 -7.66
C ARG A 123 -8.99 -6.99 -8.85
N GLY A 124 -8.44 -6.72 -10.02
CA GLY A 124 -9.19 -6.58 -11.26
C GLY A 124 -8.61 -7.44 -12.39
N PRO A 125 -9.16 -7.32 -13.60
CA PRO A 125 -8.61 -7.98 -14.77
C PRO A 125 -7.18 -7.50 -15.05
N GLU A 126 -6.44 -8.27 -15.86
CA GLU A 126 -5.10 -7.92 -16.33
C GLU A 126 -4.10 -7.59 -15.20
N GLU A 127 -4.27 -8.23 -14.03
CA GLU A 127 -3.40 -8.02 -12.87
C GLU A 127 -3.41 -6.56 -12.37
N ILE A 128 -4.57 -5.89 -12.47
CA ILE A 128 -4.83 -4.68 -11.72
C ILE A 128 -4.90 -5.04 -10.24
N TRP A 129 -4.00 -4.48 -9.46
CA TRP A 129 -3.90 -4.66 -8.03
C TRP A 129 -3.95 -3.28 -7.38
N CYS A 130 -4.90 -3.06 -6.47
CA CYS A 130 -5.08 -1.79 -5.78
C CYS A 130 -5.11 -2.03 -4.27
N ARG A 131 -4.16 -1.45 -3.56
CA ARG A 131 -4.13 -1.45 -2.10
C ARG A 131 -4.75 -0.17 -1.57
N CYS A 132 -5.65 -0.30 -0.61
CA CYS A 132 -6.33 0.80 0.07
C CYS A 132 -5.99 0.79 1.57
N ASP A 133 -5.59 1.94 2.10
CA ASP A 133 -5.33 2.15 3.52
C ASP A 133 -6.55 2.61 4.30
N GLY A 134 -7.13 1.76 5.12
CA GLY A 134 -8.09 2.19 6.17
C GLY A 134 -7.60 1.83 7.56
N GLY A 135 -6.30 1.56 7.71
CA GLY A 135 -5.68 1.02 8.90
C GLY A 135 -5.51 2.04 10.03
N PRO A 136 -5.24 1.54 11.25
CA PRO A 136 -4.70 2.40 12.30
C PRO A 136 -3.35 2.97 11.85
N HIS A 137 -3.03 4.19 12.29
CA HIS A 137 -1.82 4.94 11.90
C HIS A 137 -0.50 4.18 12.11
N GLY A 138 -0.46 3.25 13.05
CA GLY A 138 0.69 2.37 13.23
C GLY A 138 0.60 1.58 14.53
N PHE A 139 1.67 0.82 14.84
CA PHE A 139 1.71 -0.02 16.02
C PHE A 139 1.91 0.80 17.30
N LEU A 140 0.95 0.68 18.23
CA LEU A 140 0.94 1.32 19.56
C LEU A 140 1.02 2.85 19.51
N SER A 141 1.19 3.48 20.68
CA SER A 141 1.13 4.93 20.85
C SER A 141 2.24 5.70 20.12
N ILE A 142 3.41 5.08 19.92
CA ILE A 142 4.54 5.75 19.23
C ILE A 142 4.37 5.72 17.71
N ALA A 143 3.73 4.67 17.17
CA ALA A 143 3.58 4.41 15.74
C ALA A 143 4.87 4.68 14.94
N ALA A 144 6.01 4.21 15.45
CA ALA A 144 7.34 4.64 15.02
C ALA A 144 7.56 4.59 13.50
N HIS A 145 6.99 3.56 12.86
CA HIS A 145 7.10 3.27 11.43
C HIS A 145 5.90 3.70 10.60
N GLY A 146 4.87 4.27 11.23
CA GLY A 146 3.72 4.84 10.53
C GLY A 146 4.11 6.11 9.79
N HIS A 147 3.38 6.37 8.69
CA HIS A 147 3.44 7.60 7.91
C HIS A 147 2.11 8.35 8.07
N ALA A 148 2.05 9.62 7.69
CA ALA A 148 0.79 10.35 7.61
C ALA A 148 0.08 10.00 6.28
N ASP A 149 -0.23 8.71 6.07
CA ASP A 149 -0.63 8.09 4.81
C ASP A 149 -2.03 7.44 4.83
N ALA A 150 -2.86 7.71 5.85
CA ALA A 150 -4.23 7.21 5.88
C ALA A 150 -5.00 7.57 4.59
N LEU A 151 -5.82 6.61 4.14
CA LEU A 151 -6.55 6.61 2.87
C LEU A 151 -5.67 6.63 1.61
N SER A 152 -4.35 6.49 1.73
CA SER A 152 -3.45 6.35 0.58
C SER A 152 -3.76 5.09 -0.22
N LEU A 153 -3.53 5.19 -1.53
CA LEU A 153 -3.66 4.09 -2.47
C LEU A 153 -2.30 3.69 -3.06
N GLU A 154 -2.12 2.40 -3.33
CA GLU A 154 -1.09 1.94 -4.28
C GLU A 154 -1.82 1.19 -5.40
N VAL A 155 -1.46 1.46 -6.66
CA VAL A 155 -2.06 0.80 -7.82
C VAL A 155 -0.97 0.25 -8.70
N ARG A 156 -1.10 -1.04 -9.04
CA ARG A 156 -0.21 -1.76 -9.94
C ARG A 156 -0.99 -2.36 -11.08
N HIS A 157 -0.38 -2.40 -12.26
CA HIS A 157 -0.87 -3.14 -13.41
C HIS A 157 0.24 -4.10 -13.84
N ASP A 158 0.00 -5.41 -13.68
CA ASP A 158 0.96 -6.49 -13.97
C ASP A 158 2.34 -6.26 -13.33
N GLY A 159 2.31 -5.89 -12.06
CA GLY A 159 3.52 -5.65 -11.27
C GLY A 159 4.34 -4.43 -11.71
N VAL A 160 3.76 -3.48 -12.44
CA VAL A 160 4.31 -2.13 -12.62
C VAL A 160 3.59 -1.19 -11.67
N ASP A 161 4.32 -0.40 -10.89
CA ASP A 161 3.74 0.62 -10.01
C ASP A 161 3.22 1.80 -10.84
N VAL A 162 1.90 1.93 -10.91
CA VAL A 162 1.22 3.01 -11.64
C VAL A 162 0.97 4.18 -10.71
N LEU A 163 0.37 3.91 -9.54
CA LEU A 163 0.36 4.80 -8.39
C LEU A 163 1.21 4.16 -7.30
N ALA A 164 2.36 4.76 -6.99
CA ALA A 164 3.36 4.19 -6.09
C ALA A 164 3.29 4.84 -4.70
N ASP A 165 3.58 4.06 -3.67
CA ASP A 165 4.04 4.65 -2.41
C ASP A 165 5.51 5.09 -2.57
N PRO A 166 5.89 6.31 -2.14
CA PRO A 166 7.24 6.83 -2.33
C PRO A 166 8.29 6.06 -1.51
N GLY A 167 7.93 5.32 -0.46
CA GLY A 167 8.84 4.59 0.42
C GLY A 167 9.47 5.43 1.54
N THR A 168 10.51 4.87 2.16
CA THR A 168 11.07 5.38 3.44
C THR A 168 12.26 6.33 3.28
N TYR A 169 13.11 6.05 2.29
CA TYR A 169 14.43 6.66 2.05
C TYR A 169 15.43 6.60 3.21
N CYS A 170 15.20 7.28 4.32
CA CYS A 170 16.18 7.39 5.40
C CYS A 170 15.48 7.53 6.74
N TYR A 171 16.21 7.29 7.84
CA TYR A 171 15.73 7.55 9.21
C TYR A 171 16.36 8.79 9.85
N HIS A 172 17.65 9.02 9.56
CA HIS A 172 18.48 10.03 10.23
C HIS A 172 19.38 10.76 9.24
N GLY A 173 20.01 11.84 9.70
CA GLY A 173 20.97 12.64 8.94
C GLY A 173 20.34 13.60 7.92
N GLN A 174 19.09 13.35 7.50
CA GLN A 174 18.40 14.12 6.47
C GLN A 174 16.95 14.44 6.87
N PRO A 175 16.74 15.37 7.82
CA PRO A 175 15.42 15.61 8.41
C PRO A 175 14.37 16.12 7.43
N ALA A 176 14.74 16.96 6.45
CA ALA A 176 13.81 17.43 5.42
C ALA A 176 13.26 16.26 4.58
N TRP A 177 14.13 15.32 4.21
CA TRP A 177 13.71 14.12 3.46
C TRP A 177 12.89 13.16 4.31
N ARG A 178 13.30 12.90 5.56
CA ARG A 178 12.49 12.09 6.50
C ARG A 178 11.12 12.71 6.73
N GLY A 179 11.04 14.03 6.82
CA GLY A 179 9.79 14.77 6.93
C GLY A 179 8.92 14.57 5.70
N TYR A 180 9.46 14.80 4.50
CA TYR A 180 8.75 14.61 3.24
C TYR A 180 8.20 13.18 3.08
N PHE A 181 9.04 12.15 3.14
CA PHE A 181 8.62 10.76 2.88
C PHE A 181 7.56 10.22 3.85
N ARG A 182 7.31 10.90 4.99
CA ARG A 182 6.25 10.55 5.94
C ARG A 182 5.06 11.50 5.93
N SER A 183 5.14 12.61 5.20
CA SER A 183 4.10 13.63 5.12
C SER A 183 2.92 13.14 4.28
N THR A 184 1.75 13.70 4.49
CA THR A 184 0.55 13.43 3.70
C THR A 184 0.76 13.75 2.23
N LEU A 185 1.43 14.85 1.89
CA LEU A 185 1.71 15.23 0.51
C LEU A 185 2.53 14.17 -0.26
N ALA A 186 3.32 13.35 0.44
CA ALA A 186 4.11 12.29 -0.19
C ALA A 186 3.30 11.03 -0.52
N HIS A 187 2.04 10.93 -0.11
CA HIS A 187 1.20 9.76 -0.36
C HIS A 187 0.06 10.07 -1.31
N ASN A 188 -0.53 9.03 -1.90
CA ASN A 188 -1.63 9.14 -2.85
C ASN A 188 -2.93 9.45 -2.12
N THR A 189 -3.05 10.61 -1.48
CA THR A 189 -4.17 11.01 -0.62
C THR A 189 -4.38 12.53 -0.65
N LEU A 190 -5.38 13.02 0.09
CA LEU A 190 -5.75 14.43 0.16
C LEU A 190 -5.15 15.11 1.40
N GLU A 191 -4.52 16.26 1.19
CA GLU A 191 -4.02 17.20 2.20
C GLU A 191 -4.97 18.40 2.33
N LEU A 192 -5.25 18.82 3.57
CA LEU A 192 -6.03 20.02 3.88
C LEU A 192 -5.19 21.07 4.60
N ASP A 193 -5.34 22.33 4.20
CA ASP A 193 -4.72 23.51 4.84
C ASP A 193 -3.20 23.34 5.06
N GLY A 194 -2.51 22.69 4.11
CA GLY A 194 -1.07 22.46 4.16
C GLY A 194 -0.59 21.63 5.36
N SER A 195 -1.48 20.83 5.96
CA SER A 195 -1.21 20.09 7.19
C SER A 195 -1.24 18.58 6.97
N ASP A 196 -0.33 17.86 7.62
CA ASP A 196 -0.39 16.40 7.69
C ASP A 196 -1.60 15.92 8.51
N GLN A 197 -2.18 14.79 8.11
CA GLN A 197 -3.30 14.17 8.83
C GLN A 197 -2.91 13.67 10.25
N SER A 198 -1.63 13.39 10.48
CA SER A 198 -1.04 13.01 11.77
C SER A 198 0.14 13.95 12.10
N VAL A 199 0.44 14.16 13.38
CA VAL A 199 1.50 15.10 13.81
C VAL A 199 2.75 14.33 14.24
N SER A 200 3.84 14.56 13.52
CA SER A 200 5.15 14.00 13.86
C SER A 200 5.74 14.69 15.11
N GLY A 201 6.24 13.88 16.04
CA GLY A 201 7.03 14.32 17.19
C GLY A 201 8.53 14.04 17.04
N GLY A 202 8.96 13.57 15.87
CA GLY A 202 10.35 13.15 15.61
C GLY A 202 10.43 11.98 14.63
N PRO A 203 11.63 11.46 14.34
CA PRO A 203 11.85 10.47 13.28
C PRO A 203 11.13 9.13 13.51
N PHE A 204 10.76 8.81 14.75
CA PHE A 204 10.10 7.57 15.18
C PHE A 204 8.98 7.82 16.21
N LEU A 205 8.41 9.03 16.22
CA LEU A 205 7.37 9.40 17.17
C LEU A 205 6.27 10.18 16.46
N TRP A 206 5.03 9.82 16.74
CA TRP A 206 3.85 10.62 16.40
C TRP A 206 3.15 11.07 17.68
N THR A 207 2.85 12.36 17.78
CA THR A 207 2.20 12.96 18.96
C THR A 207 0.69 13.04 18.80
N ARG A 208 0.19 13.01 17.56
CA ARG A 208 -1.23 12.88 17.23
C ARG A 208 -1.40 11.97 16.03
N HIS A 209 -2.36 11.05 16.09
CA HIS A 209 -2.69 10.12 15.02
C HIS A 209 -4.06 10.45 14.46
N ALA A 210 -4.20 10.52 13.13
CA ALA A 210 -5.50 10.39 12.48
C ALA A 210 -6.11 9.03 12.84
N ARG A 211 -7.41 9.02 13.15
CA ARG A 211 -8.15 7.78 13.38
C ARG A 211 -8.93 7.42 12.15
N SER A 212 -8.51 6.36 11.49
CA SER A 212 -9.18 5.81 10.32
C SER A 212 -10.23 4.78 10.70
N ARG A 213 -11.28 4.66 9.89
CA ARG A 213 -12.21 3.53 9.93
C ARG A 213 -12.63 3.11 8.53
N VAL A 214 -12.59 1.82 8.26
CA VAL A 214 -13.18 1.23 7.06
C VAL A 214 -14.70 1.17 7.22
N LEU A 215 -15.43 1.76 6.29
CA LEU A 215 -16.89 1.78 6.22
C LEU A 215 -17.41 0.62 5.37
N VAL A 216 -16.74 0.35 4.24
CA VAL A 216 -17.08 -0.72 3.29
C VAL A 216 -15.80 -1.37 2.80
N ALA A 217 -15.79 -2.70 2.73
CA ALA A 217 -14.76 -3.49 2.07
C ALA A 217 -15.40 -4.70 1.38
N ASP A 218 -15.90 -4.47 0.17
CA ASP A 218 -16.36 -5.52 -0.74
C ASP A 218 -15.25 -5.84 -1.73
N THR A 219 -14.57 -6.95 -1.49
CA THR A 219 -13.47 -7.44 -2.32
C THR A 219 -13.90 -8.66 -3.14
N ALA A 220 -15.20 -8.79 -3.46
CA ALA A 220 -15.68 -9.89 -4.28
C ALA A 220 -14.87 -10.00 -5.58
N ASP A 221 -14.59 -11.23 -5.98
CA ASP A 221 -13.79 -11.52 -7.16
C ASP A 221 -14.51 -11.00 -8.42
N VAL A 222 -14.00 -9.90 -8.96
CA VAL A 222 -14.56 -9.19 -10.11
C VAL A 222 -14.20 -9.84 -11.45
N SER A 223 -13.58 -11.02 -11.46
CA SER A 223 -13.24 -11.79 -12.68
C SER A 223 -14.44 -12.04 -13.61
N ALA A 224 -15.68 -11.89 -13.12
CA ALA A 224 -16.92 -11.97 -13.92
C ALA A 224 -17.51 -10.59 -14.31
N GLY A 225 -16.72 -9.51 -14.31
CA GLY A 225 -17.20 -8.16 -14.68
C GLY A 225 -17.90 -7.42 -13.53
N GLY A 226 -17.70 -7.85 -12.29
CA GLY A 226 -18.22 -7.20 -11.09
C GLY A 226 -17.51 -5.88 -10.76
N THR A 227 -17.95 -5.24 -9.67
CA THR A 227 -17.30 -4.06 -9.10
C THR A 227 -16.88 -4.36 -7.68
N ALA A 228 -15.59 -4.15 -7.37
CA ALA A 228 -15.09 -4.18 -6.00
C ALA A 228 -15.17 -2.77 -5.41
N LEU A 229 -15.50 -2.66 -4.13
CA LEU A 229 -15.77 -1.40 -3.46
C LEU A 229 -15.04 -1.33 -2.14
N TRP A 230 -14.33 -0.24 -1.93
CA TRP A 230 -13.77 0.11 -0.64
C TRP A 230 -14.16 1.54 -0.28
N SER A 231 -14.48 1.79 0.99
CA SER A 231 -14.62 3.14 1.50
C SER A 231 -14.15 3.21 2.94
N ALA A 232 -13.43 4.28 3.26
CA ALA A 232 -12.97 4.56 4.60
C ALA A 232 -12.88 6.07 4.83
N GLU A 233 -12.75 6.48 6.08
CA GLU A 233 -12.61 7.88 6.46
C GLU A 233 -11.69 8.06 7.65
N HIS A 234 -11.16 9.27 7.84
CA HIS A 234 -10.35 9.65 8.99
C HIS A 234 -10.70 11.04 9.55
N ASP A 235 -10.37 11.28 10.81
CA ASP A 235 -10.59 12.54 11.54
C ASP A 235 -9.33 13.42 11.69
N GLY A 236 -8.30 13.15 10.88
CA GLY A 236 -7.02 13.87 10.87
C GLY A 236 -7.10 15.40 10.78
N TYR A 237 -8.15 15.98 10.20
CA TYR A 237 -8.22 17.43 9.90
C TYR A 237 -9.14 18.24 10.80
N GLN A 238 -8.86 18.26 12.10
CA GLN A 238 -9.62 19.00 13.12
C GLN A 238 -11.14 18.73 13.04
N ARG A 239 -11.91 19.67 12.46
CA ARG A 239 -13.38 19.63 12.36
C ARG A 239 -13.88 18.97 11.07
N SER A 240 -12.98 18.56 10.17
CA SER A 240 -13.38 17.85 8.95
C SER A 240 -12.95 16.41 8.97
N VAL A 241 -13.80 15.60 8.35
CA VAL A 241 -13.54 14.21 8.04
C VAL A 241 -13.20 14.12 6.56
N HIS A 242 -12.07 13.50 6.25
CA HIS A 242 -11.78 13.10 4.88
C HIS A 242 -12.28 11.67 4.71
N ARG A 243 -13.18 11.48 3.76
CA ARG A 243 -13.70 10.17 3.36
C ARG A 243 -13.24 9.89 1.94
N ARG A 244 -12.80 8.67 1.70
CA ARG A 244 -12.46 8.18 0.37
C ARG A 244 -13.32 6.98 0.01
N ARG A 245 -13.76 6.92 -1.24
CA ARG A 245 -14.39 5.76 -1.86
C ARG A 245 -13.58 5.34 -3.08
N VAL A 246 -13.35 4.05 -3.22
CA VAL A 246 -12.64 3.44 -4.34
C VAL A 246 -13.51 2.34 -4.95
N GLU A 247 -13.77 2.44 -6.24
CA GLU A 247 -14.47 1.42 -7.01
C GLU A 247 -13.57 0.88 -8.11
N LEU A 248 -13.36 -0.43 -8.13
CA LEU A 248 -12.70 -1.10 -9.25
C LEU A 248 -13.75 -1.77 -10.12
N VAL A 249 -14.05 -1.12 -11.25
CA VAL A 249 -15.04 -1.56 -12.24
C VAL A 249 -14.33 -2.43 -13.27
N ALA A 250 -14.40 -3.75 -13.11
CA ALA A 250 -13.63 -4.69 -13.93
C ALA A 250 -13.96 -4.60 -15.42
N ALA A 251 -15.24 -4.50 -15.77
CA ALA A 251 -15.67 -4.42 -17.17
C ALA A 251 -15.09 -3.20 -17.92
N ALA A 252 -14.80 -2.12 -17.20
CA ALA A 252 -14.23 -0.89 -17.76
C ALA A 252 -12.71 -0.77 -17.55
N LYS A 253 -12.09 -1.73 -16.84
CA LYS A 253 -10.69 -1.65 -16.36
C LYS A 253 -10.41 -0.31 -15.69
N GLU A 254 -11.31 0.10 -14.81
CA GLU A 254 -11.37 1.47 -14.29
C GLU A 254 -11.36 1.48 -12.77
N LEU A 255 -10.50 2.31 -12.19
CA LEU A 255 -10.50 2.64 -10.78
C LEU A 255 -11.07 4.05 -10.59
N ARG A 256 -12.25 4.15 -9.98
CA ARG A 256 -12.86 5.43 -9.60
C ARG A 256 -12.50 5.73 -8.15
N VAL A 257 -11.94 6.90 -7.91
CA VAL A 257 -11.57 7.38 -6.57
C VAL A 257 -12.34 8.67 -6.32
N VAL A 258 -13.13 8.69 -5.26
CA VAL A 258 -13.89 9.87 -4.84
C VAL A 258 -13.42 10.26 -3.45
N ASP A 259 -12.90 11.48 -3.36
CA ASP A 259 -12.46 12.13 -2.13
C ASP A 259 -13.53 13.12 -1.67
N GLU A 260 -14.05 12.94 -0.47
CA GLU A 260 -15.03 13.81 0.16
C GLU A 260 -14.42 14.47 1.41
N VAL A 261 -14.54 15.78 1.49
CA VAL A 261 -14.23 16.55 2.71
C VAL A 261 -15.55 16.91 3.38
N LEU A 262 -15.88 16.19 4.46
CA LEU A 262 -17.11 16.35 5.22
C LEU A 262 -16.90 17.30 6.40
N GLY A 263 -17.96 17.98 6.83
CA GLY A 263 -17.88 18.91 7.96
C GLY A 263 -17.09 20.18 7.61
N ALA A 264 -17.05 20.54 6.33
CA ALA A 264 -16.41 21.75 5.82
C ALA A 264 -17.25 23.04 6.05
N LEU A 265 -18.21 23.01 7.00
CA LEU A 265 -18.99 24.20 7.36
C LEU A 265 -18.04 25.27 7.93
N GLY A 266 -17.80 26.32 7.16
CA GLY A 266 -16.83 27.34 7.48
C GLY A 266 -16.21 27.99 6.24
N PRO A 267 -15.10 28.74 6.39
CA PRO A 267 -14.42 29.35 5.26
C PRO A 267 -13.88 28.29 4.29
N ARG A 268 -13.72 28.71 3.04
CA ARG A 268 -13.02 27.97 1.98
C ARG A 268 -11.67 27.46 2.50
N ARG A 269 -11.41 26.15 2.37
CA ARG A 269 -10.19 25.48 2.87
C ARG A 269 -9.26 25.11 1.72
N ASP A 270 -7.95 25.21 1.94
CA ASP A 270 -6.96 24.84 0.92
C ASP A 270 -6.93 23.31 0.78
N VAL A 271 -6.92 22.84 -0.47
CA VAL A 271 -6.88 21.41 -0.80
C VAL A 271 -5.67 21.14 -1.68
N ARG A 272 -4.92 20.08 -1.33
CA ARG A 272 -4.00 19.41 -2.27
C ARG A 272 -4.36 17.95 -2.40
N LEU A 273 -4.42 17.47 -3.64
CA LEU A 273 -4.56 16.04 -3.93
C LEU A 273 -3.33 15.59 -4.69
N ALA A 274 -2.65 14.57 -4.18
CA ALA A 274 -1.41 14.06 -4.78
C ALA A 274 -1.60 12.65 -5.37
N PHE A 275 -1.01 12.45 -6.54
CA PHE A 275 -0.84 11.13 -7.17
C PHE A 275 0.62 10.95 -7.60
N HIS A 276 1.34 10.06 -6.92
CA HIS A 276 2.72 9.70 -7.12
C HIS A 276 2.79 8.55 -8.12
N LEU A 277 3.35 8.82 -9.30
CA LEU A 277 3.53 7.82 -10.34
C LEU A 277 4.78 6.99 -10.06
N GLY A 278 4.74 5.70 -10.43
CA GLY A 278 5.94 4.87 -10.34
C GLY A 278 7.05 5.35 -11.27
N PRO A 279 8.32 4.99 -10.98
CA PRO A 279 9.47 5.50 -11.73
C PRO A 279 9.51 5.08 -13.20
N ALA A 280 8.79 4.02 -13.56
CA ALA A 280 8.67 3.53 -14.95
C ALA A 280 7.57 4.24 -15.75
N ILE A 281 6.75 5.09 -15.12
CA ILE A 281 5.61 5.75 -15.77
C ILE A 281 6.06 7.07 -16.38
N ALA A 282 5.92 7.18 -17.71
CA ALA A 282 5.96 8.45 -18.41
C ALA A 282 4.55 9.07 -18.40
N VAL A 283 4.48 10.40 -18.32
CA VAL A 283 3.22 11.13 -18.25
C VAL A 283 3.24 12.37 -19.14
N ASP A 284 2.13 12.59 -19.84
CA ASP A 284 1.79 13.86 -20.48
C ASP A 284 0.54 14.42 -19.80
N LEU A 285 0.65 15.62 -19.20
CA LEU A 285 -0.43 16.27 -18.45
C LEU A 285 -0.95 17.46 -19.26
N VAL A 286 -2.22 17.39 -19.67
CA VAL A 286 -2.92 18.46 -20.40
C VAL A 286 -4.19 18.83 -19.63
N GLY A 287 -4.18 20.01 -19.00
CA GLY A 287 -5.27 20.43 -18.12
C GLY A 287 -5.41 19.49 -16.93
N ASN A 288 -6.54 18.79 -16.83
CA ASN A 288 -6.84 17.80 -15.80
C ASN A 288 -6.71 16.34 -16.31
N TRP A 289 -6.16 16.13 -17.50
CA TRP A 289 -6.00 14.79 -18.09
C TRP A 289 -4.53 14.42 -18.10
N ALA A 290 -4.16 13.30 -17.48
CA ALA A 290 -2.81 12.76 -17.52
C ALA A 290 -2.79 11.43 -18.28
N VAL A 291 -2.11 11.41 -19.42
CA VAL A 291 -1.90 10.19 -20.22
C VAL A 291 -0.64 9.51 -19.71
N LEU A 292 -0.80 8.31 -19.19
CA LEU A 292 0.26 7.49 -18.61
C LEU A 292 0.71 6.45 -19.63
N THR A 293 2.02 6.24 -19.77
CA THR A 293 2.59 5.21 -20.63
C THR A 293 3.76 4.52 -19.94
N TRP A 294 3.90 3.22 -20.18
CA TRP A 294 5.05 2.44 -19.70
C TRP A 294 5.27 1.21 -20.59
N THR A 295 6.44 0.60 -20.45
CA THR A 295 6.79 -0.63 -21.16
C THR A 295 6.88 -1.80 -20.18
N ARG A 296 6.26 -2.92 -20.54
CA ARG A 296 6.34 -4.17 -19.79
C ARG A 296 6.62 -5.31 -20.77
N GLU A 297 7.72 -6.03 -20.57
CA GLU A 297 8.10 -7.19 -21.40
C GLU A 297 8.12 -6.90 -22.92
N GLY A 298 8.49 -5.66 -23.28
CA GLY A 298 8.55 -5.20 -24.68
C GLY A 298 7.23 -4.64 -25.21
N GLU A 299 6.13 -4.75 -24.47
CA GLU A 299 4.82 -4.21 -24.85
C GLU A 299 4.60 -2.83 -24.23
N VAL A 300 4.09 -1.89 -25.03
CA VAL A 300 3.67 -0.58 -24.56
C VAL A 300 2.27 -0.70 -23.97
N ARG A 301 2.11 -0.21 -22.75
CA ARG A 301 0.82 -0.11 -22.08
C ARG A 301 0.53 1.34 -21.72
N SER A 302 -0.74 1.65 -21.53
CA SER A 302 -1.16 3.00 -21.18
C SER A 302 -2.35 3.01 -20.23
N ALA A 303 -2.56 4.16 -19.62
CA ALA A 303 -3.73 4.47 -18.84
C ALA A 303 -4.02 5.97 -18.94
N VAL A 304 -5.23 6.37 -18.61
CA VAL A 304 -5.62 7.77 -18.52
C VAL A 304 -6.11 8.06 -17.10
N LEU A 305 -5.54 9.08 -16.48
CA LEU A 305 -6.06 9.71 -15.27
C LEU A 305 -6.90 10.93 -15.69
N ASP A 306 -8.21 10.83 -15.50
CA ASP A 306 -9.12 11.98 -15.50
C ASP A 306 -9.16 12.52 -14.06
N LEU A 307 -8.50 13.65 -13.84
CA LEU A 307 -8.30 14.26 -12.54
C LEU A 307 -9.40 15.31 -12.26
N PRO A 308 -9.69 15.64 -11.00
CA PRO A 308 -10.67 16.65 -10.64
C PRO A 308 -10.44 17.99 -11.37
N GLY A 309 -11.33 18.33 -12.31
CA GLY A 309 -11.19 19.53 -13.16
C GLY A 309 -11.29 20.86 -12.42
N GLN A 310 -11.80 20.85 -11.18
CA GLN A 310 -11.85 22.01 -10.29
C GLN A 310 -10.51 22.32 -9.59
N LEU A 311 -9.51 21.44 -9.70
CA LEU A 311 -8.17 21.67 -9.17
C LEU A 311 -7.21 22.09 -10.29
N ASN A 312 -6.21 22.89 -9.94
CA ASN A 312 -5.11 23.25 -10.81
C ASN A 312 -3.97 22.24 -10.68
N TRP A 313 -3.74 21.44 -11.73
CA TRP A 313 -2.81 20.32 -11.73
C TRP A 313 -1.43 20.70 -12.25
N ARG A 314 -0.39 20.21 -11.57
CA ARG A 314 1.01 20.33 -11.99
C ARG A 314 1.72 18.99 -11.82
N ALA A 315 2.67 18.72 -12.72
CA ALA A 315 3.59 17.60 -12.60
C ALA A 315 4.92 18.07 -11.98
N HIS A 316 5.39 17.35 -10.97
CA HIS A 316 6.62 17.63 -10.24
C HIS A 316 7.56 16.43 -10.36
N ARG A 317 8.86 16.67 -10.59
CA ARG A 317 9.84 15.59 -10.78
C ARG A 317 11.21 15.97 -10.24
N GLY A 318 11.66 15.27 -9.21
CA GLY A 318 13.01 15.38 -8.67
C GLY A 318 13.33 16.72 -7.99
N GLU A 319 12.33 17.42 -7.43
CA GLU A 319 12.51 18.70 -6.75
C GLU A 319 13.12 18.49 -5.36
N SER A 320 14.13 19.28 -4.97
CA SER A 320 14.88 19.05 -3.73
C SER A 320 14.65 20.11 -2.65
N ASP A 321 14.09 21.27 -3.00
CA ASP A 321 13.85 22.38 -2.09
C ASP A 321 12.57 23.15 -2.48
N PRO A 322 11.40 22.81 -1.91
CA PRO A 322 11.15 21.66 -1.03
C PRO A 322 11.22 20.31 -1.77
N PRO A 323 11.42 19.17 -1.07
CA PRO A 323 11.35 17.84 -1.66
C PRO A 323 9.97 17.53 -2.27
N LEU A 324 9.95 17.09 -3.55
CA LEU A 324 8.74 16.59 -4.23
C LEU A 324 9.11 15.79 -5.49
N GLY A 325 8.32 14.78 -5.87
CA GLY A 325 8.58 13.98 -7.08
C GLY A 325 9.77 13.01 -6.91
N TRP A 326 9.75 12.20 -5.85
CA TRP A 326 10.79 11.21 -5.56
C TRP A 326 10.21 9.87 -5.18
N TYR A 327 10.90 8.81 -5.62
CA TYR A 327 10.64 7.42 -5.24
C TYR A 327 11.88 6.82 -4.57
N SER A 328 11.69 6.08 -3.49
CA SER A 328 12.75 5.42 -2.72
C SER A 328 12.72 3.91 -2.94
N PRO A 329 13.48 3.33 -3.89
CA PRO A 329 13.46 1.89 -4.15
C PRO A 329 13.98 1.05 -2.96
N GLY A 330 14.66 1.67 -2.00
CA GLY A 330 15.05 1.05 -0.73
C GLY A 330 15.90 1.98 0.11
N PHE A 331 16.37 1.49 1.25
CA PHE A 331 17.00 2.35 2.25
C PHE A 331 18.27 3.03 1.71
N GLY A 332 18.40 4.33 1.97
CA GLY A 332 19.48 5.20 1.49
C GLY A 332 19.43 5.55 0.01
N ARG A 333 18.42 5.08 -0.74
CA ARG A 333 18.31 5.28 -2.19
C ARG A 333 17.04 6.06 -2.53
N LYS A 334 17.15 7.03 -3.43
CA LYS A 334 15.99 7.71 -4.04
C LYS A 334 16.30 8.06 -5.48
N GLU A 335 15.27 8.09 -6.32
CA GLU A 335 15.34 8.45 -7.72
C GLU A 335 14.19 9.40 -8.10
N PRO A 336 14.37 10.29 -9.09
CA PRO A 336 13.30 11.16 -9.55
C PRO A 336 12.13 10.35 -10.14
N ALA A 337 10.94 10.62 -9.63
CA ALA A 337 9.67 10.10 -10.15
C ALA A 337 8.71 11.28 -10.36
N THR A 338 7.59 11.07 -11.03
CA THR A 338 6.63 12.16 -11.26
C THR A 338 5.51 12.12 -10.24
N THR A 339 5.26 13.24 -9.56
CA THR A 339 4.08 13.44 -8.72
C THR A 339 3.16 14.45 -9.39
N LEU A 340 1.90 14.10 -9.55
CA LEU A 340 0.84 15.03 -9.97
C LEU A 340 0.22 15.64 -8.71
N VAL A 341 0.21 16.96 -8.62
CA VAL A 341 -0.39 17.70 -7.49
C VAL A 341 -1.47 18.62 -8.01
N GLY A 342 -2.71 18.37 -7.59
CA GLY A 342 -3.86 19.23 -7.81
C GLY A 342 -4.00 20.18 -6.63
N THR A 343 -4.07 21.48 -6.91
CA THR A 343 -4.23 22.52 -5.88
C THR A 343 -5.53 23.28 -6.09
N GLY A 344 -6.24 23.57 -5.02
CA GLY A 344 -7.51 24.28 -5.08
C GLY A 344 -8.12 24.39 -3.71
N PHE A 345 -9.44 24.33 -3.65
CA PHE A 345 -10.14 24.60 -2.41
C PHE A 345 -11.45 23.82 -2.30
N THR A 346 -11.94 23.64 -1.07
CA THR A 346 -13.33 23.22 -0.83
C THR A 346 -14.32 24.31 -1.29
N ASP A 347 -15.53 23.93 -1.69
CA ASP A 347 -16.60 24.92 -1.88
C ASP A 347 -17.08 25.41 -0.51
N GLY A 348 -16.85 26.68 -0.20
CA GLY A 348 -17.16 27.28 1.11
C GLY A 348 -18.66 27.43 1.40
N THR A 349 -19.54 27.05 0.47
CA THR A 349 -21.00 27.11 0.65
C THR A 349 -21.65 25.75 0.88
N ALA A 350 -20.92 24.65 0.63
CA ALA A 350 -21.44 23.30 0.74
C ALA A 350 -20.99 22.62 2.04
N SER A 351 -21.83 21.73 2.58
CA SER A 351 -21.49 20.92 3.75
C SER A 351 -20.43 19.84 3.47
N SER A 352 -20.19 19.56 2.19
CA SER A 352 -19.15 18.67 1.69
C SER A 352 -18.54 19.19 0.40
N ALA A 353 -17.26 18.89 0.17
CA ALA A 353 -16.60 19.07 -1.12
C ALA A 353 -16.16 17.70 -1.64
N GLU A 354 -16.42 17.43 -2.93
CA GLU A 354 -16.13 16.14 -3.58
C GLU A 354 -15.12 16.33 -4.72
N PHE A 355 -14.13 15.45 -4.80
CA PHE A 355 -13.13 15.41 -5.86
C PHE A 355 -13.10 13.99 -6.46
N ALA A 356 -13.53 13.86 -7.71
CA ALA A 356 -13.56 12.57 -8.41
C ALA A 356 -12.35 12.42 -9.34
N THR A 357 -11.63 11.32 -9.21
CA THR A 357 -10.53 10.89 -10.08
C THR A 357 -10.90 9.55 -10.72
N VAL A 358 -10.61 9.39 -12.01
CA VAL A 358 -10.82 8.13 -12.72
C VAL A 358 -9.51 7.69 -13.37
N LEU A 359 -8.98 6.54 -12.96
CA LEU A 359 -7.85 5.87 -13.60
C LEU A 359 -8.39 4.75 -14.50
N ARG A 360 -8.29 4.92 -15.82
CA ARG A 360 -8.72 3.91 -16.79
C ARG A 360 -7.52 3.29 -17.48
N PHE A 361 -7.37 1.98 -17.37
CA PHE A 361 -6.33 1.24 -18.07
C PHE A 361 -6.72 1.03 -19.53
N CYS A 362 -5.79 1.31 -20.42
CA CYS A 362 -5.94 1.12 -21.85
C CYS A 362 -5.16 -0.14 -22.26
N GLY A 363 -5.80 -0.97 -23.07
CA GLY A 363 -5.24 -2.17 -23.68
C GLY A 363 -5.88 -2.36 -25.04
#